data_AF-A0AA93L5I3-F1
#
_entry.id   AF-A0AA93L5I3-F1
#
_cell.length_a   1.000
_cell.length_b   1.000
_cell.length_c   1.000
_cell.angle_alpha   90.00
_cell.angle_beta   90.00
_cell.angle_gamma   90.00
#
_symmetry.space_group_name_H-M   'P 1'
#
loop_
_entity.id
_entity.type
_entity.pdbx_description
1 polymer ?
#
loop_
_entity_poly.entity_id
_entity_poly.type
_entity_poly.pdbx_seq_one_letter_code
_entity_poly.pdbx_strand_id
1 'polypeptide(L)'
;MPACTPRGVEVPVPTPVPVAVAVKDAPPAELLACPETPEGFPADAEAQMPAGVRAAAIRLAQAFRARGDQLVRLIRWHEPEACR
;
A
#
# COMPACT_ATOMS: atom_id res chain seq x y z
N MET A 1 34.03 -29.99 59.68
CA MET A 1 34.33 -30.23 58.25
C MET A 1 33.90 -28.99 57.48
N PRO A 2 34.77 -28.34 56.68
CA PRO A 2 34.36 -27.16 55.93
C PRO A 2 33.57 -27.60 54.69
N ALA A 3 32.42 -26.98 54.45
CA ALA A 3 31.57 -27.26 53.30
C ALA A 3 32.13 -26.59 52.04
N CYS A 4 32.27 -27.36 50.95
CA CYS A 4 32.60 -26.84 49.64
C CYS A 4 31.35 -26.22 48.99
N THR A 5 31.33 -24.91 48.81
CA THR A 5 30.30 -24.22 48.02
C THR A 5 30.64 -24.37 46.53
N PRO A 6 29.74 -24.88 45.67
CA PRO A 6 30.00 -24.93 44.24
C PRO A 6 30.09 -23.50 43.69
N ARG A 7 31.22 -23.19 43.04
CA ARG A 7 31.42 -21.94 42.32
C ARG A 7 30.53 -22.01 41.07
N GLY A 8 29.49 -21.19 41.01
CA GLY A 8 28.63 -21.11 39.83
C GLY A 8 29.46 -20.80 38.60
N VAL A 9 29.53 -21.72 37.66
CA VAL A 9 30.11 -21.49 36.33
C VAL A 9 29.06 -20.73 35.55
N GLU A 10 29.31 -19.45 35.30
CA GLU A 10 28.49 -18.62 34.43
C GLU A 10 28.69 -19.14 33.00
N VAL A 11 27.71 -19.88 32.48
CA VAL A 11 27.69 -20.31 31.07
C VAL A 11 27.18 -19.12 30.27
N PRO A 12 27.99 -18.50 29.38
CA PRO A 12 27.51 -17.43 28.54
C PRO A 12 26.42 -17.98 27.61
N VAL A 13 25.17 -17.55 27.82
CA VAL A 13 24.09 -17.86 26.90
C VAL A 13 24.27 -16.97 25.67
N PRO A 14 24.50 -17.53 24.47
CA PRO A 14 24.63 -16.72 23.26
C PRO A 14 23.31 -15.99 23.01
N THR A 15 23.33 -14.67 23.12
CA THR A 15 22.19 -13.82 22.78
C THR A 15 21.99 -13.87 21.27
N PRO A 16 20.82 -14.29 20.77
CA PRO A 16 20.55 -14.29 19.34
C PRO A 16 20.59 -12.85 18.83
N VAL A 17 21.57 -12.54 17.98
CA VAL A 17 21.66 -11.25 17.31
C VAL A 17 20.63 -11.25 16.18
N PRO A 18 19.70 -10.30 16.14
CA PRO A 18 18.71 -10.25 15.06
C PRO A 18 19.43 -10.02 13.73
N VAL A 19 19.27 -10.96 12.80
CA VAL A 19 19.78 -10.85 11.42
C VAL A 19 18.68 -10.21 10.58
N ALA A 20 18.91 -8.97 10.14
CA ALA A 20 18.05 -8.33 9.16
C ALA A 20 18.28 -8.97 7.79
N VAL A 21 17.30 -9.75 7.31
CA VAL A 21 17.31 -10.28 5.94
C VAL A 21 16.62 -9.27 5.04
N ALA A 22 17.33 -8.76 4.03
CA ALA A 22 16.74 -7.90 3.02
C ALA A 22 15.82 -8.74 2.13
N VAL A 23 14.51 -8.65 2.39
CA VAL A 23 13.48 -9.20 1.52
C VAL A 23 13.27 -8.21 0.38
N LYS A 24 13.78 -8.52 -0.81
CA LYS A 24 13.54 -7.73 -2.02
C LYS A 24 12.33 -8.32 -2.77
N ASP A 25 11.16 -8.20 -2.16
CA ASP A 25 9.90 -8.55 -2.80
C ASP A 25 9.38 -7.31 -3.54
N ALA A 26 9.86 -7.11 -4.76
CA ALA A 26 9.19 -6.17 -5.65
C ALA A 26 7.76 -6.70 -5.89
N PRO A 27 6.72 -5.86 -5.67
CA PRO A 27 5.36 -6.31 -5.93
C PRO A 27 5.21 -6.69 -7.41
N PRO A 28 4.32 -7.64 -7.72
CA PRO A 28 4.02 -7.98 -9.11
C PRO A 28 3.73 -6.74 -9.96
N ALA A 29 4.23 -6.72 -11.19
CA ALA A 29 4.20 -5.53 -12.05
C ALA A 29 2.77 -5.02 -12.31
N GLU A 30 1.77 -5.89 -12.31
CA GLU A 30 0.36 -5.53 -12.46
C GLU A 30 -0.16 -4.66 -11.30
N LEU A 31 0.41 -4.76 -10.10
CA LEU A 31 0.05 -3.91 -8.95
C LEU A 31 0.65 -2.52 -9.04
N LEU A 32 1.67 -2.34 -9.89
CA LEU A 32 2.33 -1.07 -10.16
C LEU A 32 1.87 -0.44 -11.48
N ALA A 33 0.97 -1.09 -12.21
CA ALA A 33 0.38 -0.55 -13.42
C ALA A 33 -0.45 0.71 -13.10
N CYS A 34 -0.19 1.79 -13.83
CA CYS A 34 -0.92 3.03 -13.64
C CYS A 34 -2.41 2.84 -13.99
N PRO A 35 -3.33 3.30 -13.12
CA PRO A 35 -4.74 3.16 -13.40
C PRO A 35 -5.12 3.95 -14.65
N GLU A 36 -5.88 3.32 -15.53
CA GLU A 36 -6.46 3.98 -16.68
C GLU A 36 -7.52 4.99 -16.24
N THR A 37 -7.52 6.16 -16.88
CA THR A 37 -8.58 7.16 -16.69
C THR A 37 -9.61 6.99 -17.80
N PRO A 38 -10.86 6.60 -17.49
CA PRO A 38 -11.87 6.42 -18.51
C PRO A 38 -12.21 7.77 -19.17
N GLU A 39 -12.52 7.72 -20.46
CA GLU A 39 -13.09 8.88 -21.15
C GLU A 39 -14.40 9.30 -20.49
N GLY A 40 -14.55 10.61 -20.30
CA GLY A 40 -15.76 11.20 -19.74
C GLY A 40 -16.91 11.23 -20.74
N PHE A 41 -18.05 11.77 -20.29
CA PHE A 41 -19.15 12.07 -21.21
C PHE A 41 -18.72 13.10 -22.27
N PRO A 42 -19.22 13.00 -23.51
CA PRO A 42 -18.98 14.01 -24.54
C PRO A 42 -19.46 15.38 -24.06
N ALA A 43 -18.68 16.43 -24.32
CA ALA A 43 -18.98 17.79 -23.86
C ALA A 43 -20.20 18.42 -24.55
N ASP A 44 -20.55 17.89 -25.72
CA ASP A 44 -21.64 18.31 -26.62
C ASP A 44 -22.87 17.39 -26.55
N ALA A 45 -22.83 16.32 -25.73
CA ALA A 45 -23.95 15.42 -25.57
C ALA A 45 -24.96 15.96 -24.54
N GLU A 46 -26.23 15.98 -24.93
CA GLU A 46 -27.34 16.32 -24.03
C GLU A 46 -28.09 15.05 -23.59
N ALA A 47 -28.31 14.90 -22.29
CA ALA A 47 -29.14 13.85 -21.72
C ALA A 47 -29.82 14.33 -20.43
N GLN A 48 -31.05 13.88 -20.19
CA GLN A 48 -31.75 14.18 -18.95
C GLN A 48 -31.51 13.10 -17.90
N MET A 49 -31.09 13.52 -16.71
CA MET A 49 -30.87 12.63 -15.57
C MET A 49 -31.70 13.11 -14.38
N PRO A 50 -32.57 12.27 -13.78
CA PRO A 50 -33.28 12.65 -12.57
C PRO A 50 -32.32 13.06 -11.46
N ALA A 51 -32.71 14.04 -10.64
CA ALA A 51 -31.81 14.64 -9.64
C ALA A 51 -31.16 13.62 -8.69
N GLY A 52 -31.92 12.61 -8.24
CA GLY A 52 -31.40 11.53 -7.39
C GLY A 52 -30.35 10.65 -8.08
N VAL A 53 -30.55 10.37 -9.37
CA VAL A 53 -29.61 9.60 -10.19
C VAL A 53 -28.34 10.41 -10.43
N ARG A 54 -28.46 11.71 -10.71
CA ARG A 54 -27.32 12.63 -10.86
C ARG A 54 -26.48 12.70 -9.60
N ALA A 55 -27.11 12.83 -8.43
CA ALA A 55 -26.40 12.82 -7.16
C ALA A 55 -25.67 11.50 -6.92
N ALA A 56 -26.27 10.36 -7.26
CA ALA A 56 -25.63 9.06 -7.14
C ALA A 56 -24.43 8.91 -8.09
N ALA A 57 -24.56 9.34 -9.36
CA ALA A 57 -23.47 9.30 -10.34
C ALA A 57 -22.26 10.14 -9.88
N ILE A 58 -22.50 11.35 -9.36
CA ILE A 58 -21.45 12.21 -8.80
C ILE A 58 -20.72 11.50 -7.65
N ARG A 59 -21.46 10.90 -6.70
CA ARG A 59 -20.85 10.17 -5.58
C ARG A 59 -19.98 9.00 -6.06
N LEU A 60 -20.45 8.25 -7.06
CA LEU A 60 -19.68 7.15 -7.64
C LEU A 60 -18.39 7.65 -8.31
N ALA A 61 -18.48 8.71 -9.12
CA ALA A 61 -17.32 9.30 -9.78
C ALA A 61 -16.28 9.81 -8.75
N GLN A 62 -16.74 10.45 -7.67
CA GLN A 62 -15.87 10.91 -6.59
C GLN A 62 -15.19 9.75 -5.85
N ALA A 63 -15.93 8.67 -5.56
CA ALA A 63 -15.37 7.49 -4.90
C ALA A 63 -14.33 6.78 -5.79
N PHE A 64 -14.60 6.68 -7.10
CA PHE A 64 -13.63 6.14 -8.07
C PHE A 64 -12.37 6.99 -8.11
N ARG A 65 -12.50 8.32 -8.21
CA ARG A 65 -11.37 9.25 -8.18
C ARG A 65 -10.53 9.07 -6.92
N ALA A 66 -11.16 9.04 -5.74
CA ALA A 66 -10.45 8.92 -4.47
C ALA A 66 -9.62 7.61 -4.39
N ARG A 67 -10.16 6.50 -4.90
CA ARG A 67 -9.46 5.21 -4.98
C ARG A 67 -8.32 5.25 -5.99
N GLY A 68 -8.54 5.82 -7.18
CA GLY A 68 -7.51 6.02 -8.18
C GLY A 68 -6.34 6.86 -7.65
N ASP A 69 -6.64 7.97 -6.99
CA ASP A 69 -5.64 8.84 -6.36
C ASP A 69 -4.85 8.11 -5.27
N GLN A 70 -5.50 7.25 -4.49
CA GLN A 70 -4.82 6.42 -3.49
C GLN A 70 -3.86 5.43 -4.14
N LEU A 71 -4.28 4.75 -5.21
CA LEU A 71 -3.43 3.83 -5.94
C LEU A 71 -2.24 4.54 -6.58
N VAL A 72 -2.46 5.69 -7.24
CA VAL A 72 -1.37 6.50 -7.81
C VAL A 72 -0.37 6.92 -6.73
N ARG A 73 -0.84 7.31 -5.53
CA ARG A 73 0.07 7.63 -4.40
C ARG A 73 0.87 6.41 -3.95
N LEU A 74 0.26 5.23 -3.87
CA LEU A 74 0.94 4.00 -3.50
C LEU A 74 2.00 3.61 -4.54
N ILE A 75 1.65 3.68 -5.83
CA ILE A 75 2.58 3.40 -6.93
C ILE A 75 3.74 4.40 -6.89
N ARG A 76 3.48 5.70 -6.75
CA ARG A 76 4.53 6.73 -6.65
C ARG A 76 5.39 6.61 -5.39
N TRP A 77 4.86 6.05 -4.31
CA TRP A 77 5.65 5.74 -3.13
C TRP A 77 6.68 4.63 -3.41
N HIS A 78 6.33 3.65 -4.24
CA HIS A 78 7.24 2.60 -4.70
C HIS A 78 8.18 3.09 -5.83
N GLU A 79 7.64 3.82 -6.81
CA GLU A 79 8.34 4.35 -8.00
C GLU A 79 7.98 5.84 -8.24
N PRO A 80 8.77 6.80 -7.72
CA PRO A 80 8.42 8.22 -7.74
C PRO A 80 8.15 8.84 -9.12
N GLU A 81 8.72 8.25 -10.17
CA GLU A 81 8.60 8.73 -11.55
C GLU A 81 7.39 8.14 -12.29
N ALA A 82 6.65 7.19 -11.69
CA ALA A 82 5.53 6.51 -12.31
C ALA A 82 4.23 7.35 -12.35
N CYS A 83 3.36 7.02 -13.33
CA CYS A 83 2.02 7.58 -13.50
C CYS A 83 1.99 9.11 -13.60
N ARG A 84 2.88 9.69 -14.40
CA ARG A 84 2.92 11.13 -14.69
C ARG A 84 1.93 11.54 -15.77
#